data_AF-A0A0L8C1X0-F1
#
_entry.id   AF-A0A0L8C1X0-F1
#
_cell.length_a   1.000
_cell.length_b   1.000
_cell.length_c   1.000
_cell.angle_alpha   90.00
_cell.angle_beta   90.00
_cell.angle_gamma   90.00
#
_symmetry.space_group_name_H-M   'P 1'
#
loop_
_entity.id
_entity.type
_entity.pdbx_description
1 polymer ?
#
loop_
_entity_poly.entity_id
_entity_poly.type
_entity_poly.pdbx_seq_one_letter_code
_entity_poly.pdbx_strand_id
1 'polypeptide(L)'
;MKIKNAFKLAPKQSRRLPTEYFTLANVRFEGQVVGYLAGRPIRETATDGGGLRYRFVGVAARNAAGGPDVQSLRKGEWIVQPGLVYASIDDAPASIAPADRAA
;
A
#
# COMPACT_ATOMS: atom_id res chain seq x y z
N MET A 1 16.69 -6.38 24.57
CA MET A 1 15.23 -6.39 24.30
C MET A 1 15.00 -6.95 22.91
N LYS A 2 14.23 -8.04 22.77
CA LYS A 2 13.90 -8.66 21.48
C LYS A 2 12.49 -8.21 21.08
N ILE A 3 12.37 -7.28 20.15
CA ILE A 3 11.07 -6.94 19.55
C ILE A 3 10.91 -7.86 18.34
N LYS A 4 10.08 -8.89 18.49
CA LYS A 4 9.69 -9.81 17.42
C LYS A 4 8.27 -9.46 16.98
N ASN A 5 8.08 -8.44 16.14
CA ASN A 5 6.78 -8.23 15.49
C ASN A 5 6.94 -8.35 13.97
N ALA A 6 7.12 -9.60 13.53
CA ALA A 6 6.82 -9.97 12.16
C ALA A 6 5.30 -10.12 12.03
N PHE A 7 4.58 -9.06 11.69
CA PHE A 7 3.20 -9.18 11.21
C PHE A 7 3.24 -9.76 9.78
N LYS A 8 3.64 -11.04 9.67
CA LYS A 8 3.47 -11.83 8.45
C LYS A 8 2.01 -12.26 8.36
N LEU A 9 1.17 -11.44 7.72
CA LEU A 9 -0.13 -11.90 7.24
C LEU A 9 0.12 -12.97 6.16
N ALA A 10 -0.21 -14.22 6.48
CA ALA A 10 -0.08 -15.32 5.54
C ALA A 10 -0.99 -15.08 4.31
N PRO A 11 -0.51 -15.31 3.09
CA PRO A 11 -1.18 -14.89 1.84
C PRO A 11 -2.56 -15.54 1.61
N LYS A 12 -2.86 -16.65 2.31
CA LYS A 12 -4.15 -17.35 2.18
C LYS A 12 -5.22 -16.84 3.15
N GLN A 13 -4.82 -16.23 4.26
CA GLN A 13 -5.73 -15.73 5.31
C GLN A 13 -6.19 -14.28 5.03
N SER A 14 -5.41 -13.57 4.22
CA SER A 14 -5.71 -12.22 3.68
C SER A 14 -7.05 -12.12 2.93
N ARG A 15 -7.55 -13.22 2.34
CA ARG A 15 -8.74 -13.20 1.46
C ARG A 15 -10.09 -13.20 2.21
N ARG A 16 -10.08 -13.30 3.53
CA ARG A 16 -11.29 -13.27 4.39
C ARG A 16 -11.22 -12.20 5.49
N LEU A 17 -10.17 -11.38 5.52
CA LEU A 17 -10.02 -10.36 6.55
C LEU A 17 -10.75 -9.08 6.11
N PRO A 18 -11.46 -8.41 7.03
CA PRO A 18 -12.09 -7.12 6.77
C PRO A 18 -11.11 -6.10 6.17
N THR A 19 -11.63 -5.20 5.32
CA THR A 19 -10.87 -4.12 4.65
C THR A 19 -10.05 -3.26 5.59
N GLU A 20 -10.51 -3.12 6.83
CA GLU A 20 -9.85 -2.36 7.90
C GLU A 20 -8.42 -2.85 8.18
N TYR A 21 -8.14 -4.14 8.00
CA TYR A 21 -6.81 -4.71 8.19
C TYR A 21 -5.81 -4.38 7.07
N PHE A 22 -6.29 -3.82 5.97
CA PHE A 22 -5.46 -3.44 4.82
C PHE A 22 -5.31 -1.92 4.69
N THR A 23 -5.87 -1.17 5.64
CA THR A 23 -5.80 0.28 5.65
C THR A 23 -4.75 0.74 6.66
N LEU A 24 -3.75 1.51 6.21
CA LEU A 24 -2.81 2.15 7.13
C LEU A 24 -3.49 3.35 7.82
N ALA A 25 -3.44 3.35 9.15
CA ALA A 25 -3.86 4.47 9.98
C ALA A 25 -2.63 5.24 10.49
N ASN A 26 -2.82 6.51 10.87
CA ASN A 26 -1.78 7.38 11.44
C ASN A 26 -0.53 7.52 10.54
N VAL A 27 -0.75 7.63 9.23
CA VAL A 27 0.32 7.76 8.25
C VAL A 27 0.82 9.20 8.20
N ARG A 28 2.13 9.37 8.26
CA ARG A 28 2.81 10.62 7.92
C ARG A 28 3.25 10.59 6.46
N PHE A 29 2.83 11.57 5.68
CA PHE A 29 3.23 11.69 4.28
C PHE A 29 4.48 12.55 4.13
N GLU A 30 5.43 12.09 3.31
CA GLU A 30 6.74 12.69 3.11
C GLU A 30 7.12 12.69 1.62
N GLY A 31 8.19 13.40 1.27
CA GLY A 31 8.70 13.45 -0.10
C GLY A 31 7.90 14.36 -1.04
N GLN A 32 8.16 14.22 -2.33
CA GLN A 32 7.58 15.06 -3.38
C GLN A 32 6.08 14.75 -3.58
N VAL A 33 5.35 15.72 -4.13
CA VAL A 33 3.99 15.49 -4.62
C VAL A 33 4.08 14.84 -5.99
N VAL A 34 3.52 13.64 -6.13
CA VAL A 34 3.55 12.84 -7.38
C VAL A 34 2.25 12.94 -8.17
N GLY A 35 1.22 13.54 -7.60
CA GLY A 35 -0.07 13.75 -8.25
C GLY A 35 -1.12 14.27 -7.28
N TYR A 36 -2.37 14.30 -7.74
CA TYR A 36 -3.52 14.70 -6.93
C TYR A 36 -4.68 13.72 -7.15
N LEU A 37 -5.40 13.39 -6.07
CA LEU A 37 -6.62 12.60 -6.11
C LEU A 37 -7.71 13.33 -5.33
N ALA A 38 -8.84 13.62 -5.98
CA ALA A 38 -9.95 14.38 -5.39
C ALA A 38 -9.48 15.70 -4.73
N GLY A 39 -8.58 16.42 -5.39
CA GLY A 39 -8.00 17.68 -4.90
C GLY A 39 -6.97 17.53 -3.77
N ARG A 40 -6.66 16.30 -3.32
CA ARG A 40 -5.66 16.04 -2.27
C ARG A 40 -4.32 15.62 -2.89
N PRO A 41 -3.19 16.16 -2.39
CA PRO A 41 -1.87 15.78 -2.91
C PRO A 41 -1.55 14.32 -2.57
N ILE A 42 -1.04 13.60 -3.55
CA ILE A 42 -0.45 12.28 -3.41
C ILE A 42 1.04 12.48 -3.19
N ARG A 43 1.57 11.95 -2.10
CA ARG A 43 2.98 12.06 -1.73
C ARG A 43 3.72 10.80 -2.15
N GLU A 44 4.99 10.94 -2.50
CA GLU A 44 5.80 9.80 -2.94
C GLU A 44 5.91 8.73 -1.85
N THR A 45 6.07 9.15 -0.59
CA THR A 45 6.31 8.25 0.52
C THR A 45 5.35 8.45 1.69
N ALA A 46 5.08 7.36 2.38
CA ALA A 46 4.27 7.29 3.59
C ALA A 46 5.05 6.55 4.67
N THR A 47 4.97 7.03 5.90
CA THR A 47 5.55 6.36 7.07
C THR A 47 4.43 6.10 8.08
N ASP A 48 4.33 4.87 8.59
CA ASP A 48 3.33 4.54 9.62
C ASP A 48 3.79 4.94 11.03
N GLY A 49 2.91 4.77 12.02
CA GLY A 49 3.24 5.05 13.43
C GLY A 49 4.33 4.15 14.03
N GLY A 50 4.66 3.03 13.38
CA GLY A 50 5.76 2.14 13.74
C GLY A 50 7.11 2.52 13.09
N GLY A 51 7.11 3.52 12.20
CA GLY A 51 8.29 3.96 11.46
C GLY A 51 8.57 3.16 10.17
N LEU A 52 7.68 2.25 9.77
CA LEU A 52 7.81 1.52 8.50
C LEU A 52 7.51 2.46 7.33
N ARG A 53 8.28 2.33 6.26
CA ARG A 53 8.18 3.20 5.09
C ARG A 53 7.56 2.49 3.89
N TYR A 54 6.78 3.26 3.16
CA TYR A 54 6.02 2.80 2.02
C TYR A 54 6.15 3.80 0.87
N ARG A 55 6.11 3.30 -0.37
CA ARG A 55 6.14 4.10 -1.59
C ARG A 55 4.79 4.06 -2.29
N PHE A 56 4.33 5.18 -2.81
CA PHE A 56 3.13 5.25 -3.63
C PHE A 56 3.28 4.39 -4.89
N VAL A 57 2.30 3.51 -5.15
CA VAL A 57 2.31 2.62 -6.32
C VAL A 57 1.04 2.73 -7.17
N GLY A 58 -0.02 3.37 -6.66
CA GLY A 58 -1.22 3.58 -7.46
C GLY A 58 -2.47 3.93 -6.65
N VAL A 59 -3.62 3.84 -7.29
CA VAL A 59 -4.93 4.04 -6.69
C VAL A 59 -5.66 2.71 -6.67
N ALA A 60 -6.31 2.39 -5.56
CA ALA A 60 -7.03 1.14 -5.39
C ALA A 60 -8.18 1.06 -6.40
N ALA A 61 -8.33 -0.10 -7.03
CA ALA A 61 -9.54 -0.41 -7.78
C ALA A 61 -10.75 -0.30 -6.84
N ARG A 62 -11.93 -0.02 -7.40
CA ARG A 62 -13.18 0.03 -6.63
C ARG A 62 -13.93 -1.28 -6.78
N ASN A 63 -14.47 -1.77 -5.67
CA ASN A 63 -15.39 -2.90 -5.67
C ASN A 63 -16.80 -2.44 -6.10
N ALA A 64 -17.72 -3.39 -6.29
CA ALA A 64 -19.10 -3.11 -6.68
C ALA A 64 -19.87 -2.24 -5.67
N ALA A 65 -19.41 -2.18 -4.41
CA ALA A 65 -19.98 -1.31 -3.38
C ALA A 65 -19.34 0.10 -3.34
N GLY A 66 -18.43 0.41 -4.28
CA GLY A 66 -17.77 1.70 -4.41
C GLY A 66 -16.59 1.94 -3.45
N GLY A 67 -16.32 0.98 -2.55
CA GLY A 67 -15.16 0.98 -1.66
C GLY A 67 -13.90 0.43 -2.35
N PRO A 68 -12.73 0.52 -1.72
CA PRO A 68 -11.50 -0.04 -2.29
C PRO A 68 -11.59 -1.57 -2.36
N ASP A 69 -11.20 -2.13 -3.49
CA ASP A 69 -11.10 -3.56 -3.72
C ASP A 69 -9.78 -4.10 -3.17
N VAL A 70 -9.87 -4.66 -1.97
CA VAL A 70 -8.75 -5.29 -1.26
C VAL A 70 -8.26 -6.55 -1.97
N GLN A 71 -9.11 -7.24 -2.74
CA GLN A 71 -8.73 -8.49 -3.40
C GLN A 71 -7.71 -8.26 -4.52
N SER A 72 -7.65 -7.04 -5.05
CA SER A 72 -6.69 -6.63 -6.07
C SER A 72 -5.32 -6.24 -5.50
N LEU A 73 -5.16 -6.11 -4.18
CA LEU A 73 -3.87 -5.76 -3.56
C LEU A 73 -2.88 -6.92 -3.66
N ARG A 74 -1.63 -6.57 -3.99
CA ARG A 74 -0.49 -7.49 -3.94
C ARG A 74 0.07 -7.57 -2.52
N LYS A 75 0.88 -8.60 -2.26
CA LYS A 75 1.60 -8.74 -0.99
C LYS A 75 2.48 -7.49 -0.78
N GLY A 76 2.37 -6.90 0.41
CA GLY A 76 3.14 -5.71 0.79
C GLY A 76 2.50 -4.40 0.35
N GLU A 77 1.39 -4.44 -0.39
CA GLU A 77 0.57 -3.27 -0.70
C GLU A 77 -0.47 -3.01 0.37
N TRP A 78 -0.70 -1.72 0.64
CA TRP A 78 -1.60 -1.22 1.66
C TRP A 78 -2.42 -0.07 1.13
N ILE A 79 -3.68 0.00 1.56
CA ILE A 79 -4.58 1.11 1.25
C ILE A 79 -4.34 2.24 2.23
N VAL A 80 -4.29 3.47 1.72
CA VAL A 80 -4.32 4.69 2.49
C VAL A 80 -5.51 5.52 2.01
N GLN A 81 -6.34 6.01 2.94
CA GLN A 81 -7.48 6.83 2.55
C GLN A 81 -7.02 8.09 1.78
N PRO A 82 -7.68 8.48 0.68
CA PRO A 82 -9.02 8.07 0.24
C PRO A 82 -9.08 6.89 -0.76
N GLY A 83 -8.08 6.00 -0.77
CA GLY A 83 -7.99 4.89 -1.73
C GLY A 83 -6.67 4.86 -2.50
N LEU A 84 -5.62 5.45 -1.96
CA LEU A 84 -4.26 5.35 -2.46
C LEU A 84 -3.68 3.98 -2.08
N VAL A 85 -2.77 3.46 -2.89
CA VAL A 85 -2.04 2.22 -2.61
C VAL A 85 -0.56 2.53 -2.45
N TYR A 86 -0.01 2.06 -1.34
CA TYR A 86 1.41 2.17 -1.02
C TYR A 86 2.00 0.79 -0.79
N ALA A 87 3.18 0.53 -1.33
CA ALA A 87 3.92 -0.71 -1.12
C ALA A 87 5.03 -0.52 -0.10
N SER A 88 5.21 -1.49 0.79
CA SER A 88 6.32 -1.49 1.76
C SER A 88 7.65 -1.50 1.02
N ILE A 89 8.54 -0.57 1.40
CA ILE A 89 9.90 -0.49 0.83
C ILE A 89 10.74 -1.67 1.33
N ASP A 90 10.53 -2.08 2.58
CA ASP A 90 11.30 -3.13 3.25
C ASP A 90 10.83 -4.55 2.89
N ASP A 91 9.63 -4.70 2.33
CA ASP A 91 9.07 -5.98 1.85
C ASP A 91 9.03 -6.01 0.31
N ALA A 92 9.98 -5.31 -0.33
CA ALA A 92 10.10 -5.24 -1.78
C ALA A 92 9.97 -6.64 -2.38
N PRO A 93 8.89 -6.95 -3.14
CA PRO A 93 8.91 -8.11 -3.99
C PRO A 93 10.06 -7.89 -4.97
N ALA A 94 10.93 -8.88 -5.11
CA ALA A 94 11.96 -8.90 -6.12
C ALA A 94 11.39 -8.31 -7.42
N SER A 95 11.97 -7.17 -7.78
CA SER A 95 11.82 -6.42 -9.02
C SER A 95 10.87 -7.05 -10.03
N ILE A 96 9.68 -6.45 -10.23
CA ILE A 96 9.10 -6.49 -11.57
C ILE A 96 10.02 -5.59 -12.40
N ALA A 97 11.05 -6.21 -12.99
CA ALA A 97 11.83 -5.59 -14.04
C ALA A 97 10.86 -5.02 -15.08
N PRO A 98 11.13 -3.83 -15.65
CA PRO A 98 10.29 -3.29 -16.70
C PRO A 98 10.20 -4.33 -17.80
N ALA A 99 8.98 -4.78 -18.08
CA ALA A 99 8.71 -5.64 -19.22
C ALA A 99 9.26 -4.91 -20.44
N ASP A 100 10.29 -5.53 -20.99
CA ASP A 100 11.00 -5.17 -22.19
C ASP A 100 9.99 -4.67 -23.24
N ARG A 101 10.04 -3.37 -23.48
CA ARG A 101 9.32 -2.71 -24.58
C ARG A 101 10.37 -2.27 -25.58
N ALA A 102 10.93 -3.24 -26.28
CA ALA A 102 11.55 -3.12 -27.60
C ALA A 102 10.87 -4.19 -28.47
N ALA A 103 9.95 -3.78 -29.34
CA ALA A 103 10.19 -3.43 -30.75
C ALA A 103 10.22 -4.69 -31.62
#